data_AF-A0A5N6MQU4-F1
#
_entry.id   AF-A0A5N6MQU4-F1
#
_cell.length_a   1.000
_cell.length_b   1.000
_cell.length_c   1.000
_cell.angle_alpha   90.00
_cell.angle_beta   90.00
_cell.angle_gamma   90.00
#
_symmetry.space_group_name_H-M   'P 1'
#
loop_
_entity.id
_entity.type
_entity.pdbx_description
1 polymer ?
#
loop_
_entity_poly.entity_id
_entity_poly.type
_entity_poly.pdbx_seq_one_letter_code
_entity_poly.pdbx_strand_id
1 'polypeptide(L)'
;MESILREVFRKFNILNISGLFQFWACIRDPDSEEVGWNLMLTDLACNPTQDQGLEDYRKRCLERHYPFVGRTTSVGNWLPGRAAQTLIADHRTTHHVLDQEDQHSRDVGAGGQLVLPVFINEGAGNKLVGIIEYITSERKENYIQDFEQIHIYCRFTLPLSARFTDLHAEVTMRFKKLEHQIYRVEYYNTEGIRISISSDENLQICMAESSSRGAKFIKMFVSVEQGE
;
A
#
# COMPACT_ATOMS: atom_id res chain seq x y z
N MET A 1 6.72 9.62 2.00
CA MET A 1 6.12 8.30 2.28
C MET A 1 5.12 8.38 3.42
N GLU A 2 5.54 8.86 4.58
CA GLU A 2 4.67 9.01 5.76
C GLU A 2 3.38 9.80 5.47
N SER A 3 3.45 10.90 4.71
CA SER A 3 2.26 11.66 4.28
C SER A 3 1.28 10.85 3.40
N ILE A 4 1.80 9.97 2.53
CA ILE A 4 0.97 9.11 1.66
C ILE A 4 0.31 8.01 2.50
N LEU A 5 1.07 7.36 3.38
CA LEU A 5 0.54 6.34 4.29
C LEU A 5 -0.52 6.93 5.23
N ARG A 6 -0.26 8.09 5.84
CA ARG A 6 -1.25 8.81 6.67
C ARG A 6 -2.54 9.11 5.89
N GLU A 7 -2.44 9.44 4.61
CA GLU A 7 -3.63 9.67 3.77
C GLU A 7 -4.41 8.39 3.48
N VAL A 8 -3.72 7.28 3.15
CA VAL A 8 -4.36 5.96 2.95
C VAL A 8 -5.11 5.54 4.23
N PHE A 9 -4.49 5.69 5.39
CA PHE A 9 -5.08 5.34 6.69
C PHE A 9 -6.26 6.25 7.03
N ARG A 10 -6.13 7.55 6.80
CA ARG A 10 -7.24 8.51 6.99
C ARG A 10 -8.45 8.14 6.12
N LYS A 11 -8.22 7.65 4.91
CA LYS A 11 -9.28 7.26 3.98
C LYS A 11 -9.94 5.94 4.32
N PHE A 12 -9.16 4.99 4.83
CA PHE A 12 -9.69 3.76 5.38
C PHE A 12 -10.73 4.06 6.47
N ASN A 13 -10.42 5.00 7.39
CA ASN A 13 -11.37 5.52 8.38
C ASN A 13 -12.63 6.14 7.73
N ILE A 14 -12.49 6.92 6.65
CA ILE A 14 -13.62 7.62 6.00
C ILE A 14 -14.57 6.64 5.30
N LEU A 15 -14.06 5.55 4.71
CA LEU A 15 -14.89 4.56 4.03
C LEU A 15 -15.60 3.59 4.99
N ASN A 16 -15.38 3.71 6.30
CA ASN A 16 -16.03 2.90 7.32
C ASN A 16 -15.84 1.38 7.11
N ILE A 17 -14.71 0.98 6.52
CA ILE A 17 -14.36 -0.42 6.32
C ILE A 17 -13.97 -1.00 7.68
N SER A 18 -14.74 -1.94 8.24
CA SER A 18 -14.47 -2.50 9.57
C SER A 18 -13.16 -3.28 9.65
N GLY A 19 -12.43 -3.18 10.76
CA GLY A 19 -11.20 -3.93 11.01
C GLY A 19 -10.03 -3.05 11.42
N LEU A 20 -8.86 -3.66 11.62
CA LEU A 20 -7.61 -2.99 11.98
C LEU A 20 -6.72 -2.90 10.75
N PHE A 21 -6.29 -1.69 10.44
CA PHE A 21 -5.35 -1.38 9.37
C PHE A 21 -4.07 -0.84 9.98
N GLN A 22 -2.93 -1.49 9.73
CA GLN A 22 -1.63 -1.12 10.30
C GLN A 22 -0.47 -1.30 9.31
N PHE A 23 0.66 -0.63 9.58
CA PHE A 23 1.82 -0.60 8.68
C PHE A 23 3.11 -1.05 9.36
N TRP A 24 3.78 -2.01 8.73
CA TRP A 24 5.10 -2.52 9.10
C TRP A 24 6.16 -1.88 8.21
N ALA A 25 6.98 -0.98 8.75
CA ALA A 25 8.08 -0.39 8.01
C ALA A 25 9.21 -1.42 7.83
N CYS A 26 9.72 -1.54 6.60
CA CYS A 26 10.92 -2.30 6.32
C CYS A 26 12.15 -1.43 6.61
N ILE A 27 12.87 -1.75 7.67
CA ILE A 27 14.14 -1.11 8.02
C ILE A 27 15.26 -2.04 7.57
N ARG A 28 16.14 -1.52 6.71
CA ARG A 28 17.36 -2.25 6.36
C ARG A 28 18.39 -1.99 7.45
N ASP A 29 18.99 -3.06 7.97
CA ASP A 29 20.20 -2.92 8.77
C ASP A 29 21.37 -2.58 7.83
N PRO A 30 21.98 -1.38 7.93
CA PRO A 30 23.09 -1.00 7.08
C PRO A 30 24.36 -1.84 7.32
N ASP A 31 24.46 -2.49 8.47
CA ASP A 31 25.64 -3.27 8.89
C ASP A 31 25.48 -4.77 8.64
N SER A 32 24.30 -5.22 8.19
CA SER A 32 24.03 -6.63 7.88
C SER A 32 24.45 -6.99 6.46
N GLU A 33 25.31 -8.00 6.33
CA GLU A 33 25.66 -8.62 5.05
C GLU A 33 24.51 -9.45 4.46
N GLU A 34 23.52 -9.82 5.27
CA GLU A 34 22.36 -10.61 4.82
C GLU A 34 21.29 -9.73 4.15
N VAL A 35 20.78 -10.21 3.00
CA VAL A 35 19.67 -9.57 2.31
C VAL A 35 18.36 -9.88 3.05
N GLY A 36 17.86 -8.91 3.82
CA GLY A 36 16.61 -9.02 4.58
C GLY A 36 16.07 -7.69 5.10
N TRP A 37 15.00 -7.77 5.89
CA TRP A 37 14.26 -6.62 6.40
C TRP A 37 13.97 -6.77 7.90
N ASN A 38 14.26 -5.74 8.69
CA ASN A 38 13.66 -5.61 10.01
C ASN A 38 12.26 -5.01 9.85
N LEU A 39 11.22 -5.76 10.19
CA LEU A 39 9.85 -5.27 10.13
C LEU A 39 9.49 -4.61 11.46
N MET A 40 9.37 -3.28 11.44
CA MET A 40 8.99 -2.49 12.61
C MET A 40 7.56 -2.00 12.46
N LEU A 41 6.69 -2.36 13.41
CA LEU A 41 5.33 -1.82 13.45
C LEU A 41 5.40 -0.32 13.72
N THR A 42 4.72 0.47 12.89
CA THR A 42 4.66 1.91 13.06
C THR A 42 3.52 2.34 13.98
N ASP A 43 3.58 3.59 14.44
CA ASP A 43 2.49 4.26 15.15
C ASP A 43 1.24 4.41 14.27
N LEU A 44 1.38 4.30 12.94
CA LEU A 44 0.28 4.32 12.00
C LEU A 44 -0.63 3.09 12.16
N ALA A 45 -1.80 3.34 12.73
CA ALA A 45 -2.93 2.43 12.77
C ALA A 45 -4.25 3.15 12.54
N CYS A 46 -5.23 2.37 12.10
CA CYS A 46 -6.60 2.79 11.92
C CYS A 46 -7.48 1.60 12.32
N ASN A 47 -8.32 1.77 13.33
CA ASN A 47 -9.28 0.76 13.77
C ASN A 47 -10.69 1.39 13.76
N PRO A 48 -11.36 1.44 12.60
CA PRO A 48 -12.73 1.93 12.48
C PRO A 48 -13.74 1.16 13.34
N THR A 49 -13.39 -0.03 13.80
CA THR A 49 -14.16 -0.83 14.75
C THR A 49 -13.66 -0.64 16.18
N GLN A 50 -14.54 -0.38 17.16
CA GLN A 50 -14.20 -0.49 18.59
C GLN A 50 -14.11 -1.97 19.03
N ASP A 51 -13.34 -2.77 18.29
CA ASP A 51 -13.17 -4.19 18.54
C ASP A 51 -11.97 -4.41 19.47
N GLN A 52 -12.26 -4.85 20.70
CA GLN A 52 -11.25 -5.11 21.72
C GLN A 52 -10.25 -6.20 21.32
N GLY A 53 -10.69 -7.21 20.55
CA GLY A 53 -9.80 -8.28 20.08
C GLY A 53 -8.75 -7.76 19.09
N LEU A 54 -9.12 -6.81 18.24
CA LEU A 54 -8.19 -6.14 17.33
C LEU A 54 -7.23 -5.21 18.06
N GLU A 55 -7.70 -4.50 19.10
CA GLU A 55 -6.84 -3.68 19.97
C GLU A 55 -5.80 -4.53 20.70
N ASP A 56 -6.23 -5.66 21.28
CA ASP A 56 -5.35 -6.59 21.97
C ASP A 56 -4.32 -7.20 21.00
N TYR A 57 -4.74 -7.51 19.77
CA TYR A 57 -3.82 -7.97 18.72
C TYR A 57 -2.77 -6.90 18.41
N ARG A 58 -3.18 -5.65 18.17
CA ARG A 58 -2.24 -4.55 17.93
C ARG A 58 -1.25 -4.39 19.08
N LYS A 59 -1.71 -4.46 20.33
CA LYS A 59 -0.86 -4.35 21.51
C LYS A 59 0.20 -5.47 21.54
N ARG A 60 -0.21 -6.72 21.29
CA ARG A 60 0.75 -7.85 21.15
C ARG A 60 1.76 -7.61 20.02
N CYS A 61 1.32 -7.03 18.91
CA CYS A 61 2.21 -6.69 17.81
C CYS A 61 3.23 -5.58 18.15
N LEU A 62 2.90 -4.67 19.06
CA LEU A 62 3.82 -3.63 19.54
C LEU A 62 4.81 -4.16 20.59
N GLU A 63 4.32 -5.01 21.50
CA GLU A 63 5.13 -5.66 22.54
C GLU A 63 6.17 -6.61 21.96
N ARG A 64 5.81 -7.31 20.87
CA ARG A 64 6.75 -8.13 20.11
C ARG A 64 7.46 -7.24 19.09
N HIS A 65 8.71 -6.89 19.35
CA HIS A 65 9.57 -6.37 18.28
C HIS A 65 9.88 -7.53 17.34
N TYR A 66 9.38 -7.46 16.10
CA TYR A 66 9.48 -8.59 15.19
C TYR A 66 10.90 -8.69 14.58
N PRO A 67 11.39 -9.92 14.39
CA PRO A 67 12.78 -10.17 14.04
C PRO A 67 13.12 -9.79 12.60
N PHE A 68 14.42 -9.76 12.31
CA PHE A 68 14.98 -9.68 10.97
C PHE A 68 14.41 -10.80 10.07
N VAL A 69 13.75 -10.41 8.98
CA VAL A 69 13.23 -11.28 7.92
C VAL A 69 14.21 -11.29 6.76
N GLY A 70 15.18 -12.19 6.82
CA GLY A 70 16.06 -12.57 5.73
C GLY A 70 15.43 -13.61 4.81
N ARG A 71 16.12 -13.90 3.70
CA ARG A 71 15.67 -14.90 2.70
C ARG A 71 15.46 -16.30 3.26
N THR A 72 16.15 -16.66 4.35
CA THR A 72 16.08 -17.98 5.00
C THR A 72 15.40 -17.91 6.37
N THR A 73 14.96 -16.74 6.81
CA THR A 73 14.23 -16.60 8.08
C THR A 73 12.95 -17.41 8.02
N SER A 74 12.73 -18.28 9.00
CA SER A 74 11.46 -18.98 9.15
C SER A 74 10.41 -18.01 9.67
N VAL A 75 9.50 -17.59 8.79
CA VAL A 75 8.40 -16.65 9.10
C VAL A 75 7.05 -17.36 9.33
N GLY A 76 6.96 -18.67 9.09
CA GLY A 76 5.74 -19.46 9.34
C GLY A 76 4.46 -18.86 8.73
N ASN A 77 3.37 -18.78 9.52
CA ASN A 77 2.14 -18.06 9.17
C ASN A 77 2.08 -16.61 9.65
N TRP A 78 3.24 -16.00 9.89
CA TRP A 78 3.33 -14.55 9.95
C TRP A 78 3.23 -13.96 8.55
N LEU A 79 2.00 -13.61 8.17
CA LEU A 79 1.67 -13.06 6.86
C LEU A 79 2.53 -11.83 6.47
N PRO A 80 2.73 -10.82 7.35
CA PRO A 80 3.63 -9.71 7.05
C PRO A 80 5.08 -10.13 6.73
N GLY A 81 5.63 -11.08 7.49
CA GLY A 81 6.96 -11.63 7.24
C GLY A 81 7.06 -12.34 5.90
N ARG A 82 6.08 -13.19 5.57
CA ARG A 82 6.01 -13.85 4.25
C ARG A 82 5.92 -12.86 3.10
N ALA A 83 5.06 -11.83 3.23
CA ALA A 83 4.92 -10.80 2.22
C ALA A 83 6.22 -10.00 2.02
N ALA A 84 6.98 -9.74 3.09
CA ALA A 84 8.28 -9.10 2.99
C ALA A 84 9.36 -9.97 2.35
N GLN A 85 9.34 -11.29 2.60
CA GLN A 85 10.29 -12.23 2.05
C GLN A 85 10.02 -12.55 0.57
N THR A 86 8.75 -12.76 0.22
CA THR A 86 8.32 -13.15 -1.14
C THR A 86 8.05 -11.96 -2.06
N LEU A 87 7.85 -10.77 -1.48
CA LEU A 87 7.44 -9.55 -2.19
C LEU A 87 6.04 -9.66 -2.84
N ILE A 88 5.23 -10.61 -2.38
CA ILE A 88 3.89 -10.89 -2.92
C ILE A 88 2.84 -10.67 -1.82
N ALA A 89 1.66 -10.19 -2.23
CA ALA A 89 0.51 -10.06 -1.34
C ALA A 89 0.01 -11.44 -0.88
N ASP A 90 -0.48 -11.52 0.35
CA ASP A 90 -0.94 -12.79 0.94
C ASP A 90 -2.16 -12.51 1.84
N HIS A 91 -2.93 -13.54 2.17
CA HIS A 91 -4.21 -13.39 2.86
C HIS A 91 -4.63 -14.62 3.67
N ARG A 92 -5.58 -14.42 4.58
CA ARG A 92 -6.23 -15.45 5.38
C ARG A 92 -7.75 -15.31 5.28
N THR A 93 -8.32 -16.13 4.42
CA THR A 93 -9.77 -16.25 4.19
C THR A 93 -10.35 -17.43 4.97
N THR A 94 -11.66 -17.64 4.87
CA THR A 94 -12.36 -18.82 5.40
C THR A 94 -11.84 -20.14 4.82
N HIS A 95 -11.26 -20.10 3.61
CA HIS A 95 -10.70 -21.26 2.93
C HIS A 95 -9.24 -21.54 3.29
N HIS A 96 -8.60 -20.69 4.08
CA HIS A 96 -7.21 -20.92 4.49
C HIS A 96 -7.17 -22.07 5.51
N VAL A 97 -6.51 -23.16 5.15
CA VAL A 97 -6.21 -24.28 6.05
C VAL A 97 -5.16 -23.83 7.06
N LEU A 98 -5.49 -23.87 8.35
CA LEU A 98 -4.54 -23.61 9.42
C LEU A 98 -3.78 -24.88 9.74
N ASP A 99 -2.46 -24.79 9.78
CA ASP A 99 -1.66 -25.80 10.47
C ASP A 99 -1.69 -25.51 11.99
N GLN A 100 -1.90 -26.53 12.81
CA GLN A 100 -2.25 -26.37 14.25
C GLN A 100 -1.10 -25.84 15.13
N GLU A 101 0.12 -25.85 14.60
CA GLU A 101 1.32 -25.45 15.36
C GLU A 101 1.67 -23.96 15.26
N ASP A 102 0.88 -23.14 14.58
CA ASP A 102 1.27 -21.76 14.29
C ASP A 102 0.91 -20.74 15.39
N GLN A 103 1.94 -20.07 15.92
CA GLN A 103 1.81 -19.05 16.96
C GLN A 103 1.08 -17.78 16.48
N HIS A 104 1.28 -17.34 15.23
CA HIS A 104 0.60 -16.16 14.66
C HIS A 104 -0.83 -16.44 14.21
N SER A 105 -1.15 -17.69 13.90
CA SER A 105 -2.55 -18.11 13.80
C SER A 105 -3.29 -17.96 15.13
N ARG A 106 -2.63 -18.25 16.25
CA ARG A 106 -3.23 -18.06 17.59
C ARG A 106 -3.38 -16.58 17.93
N ASP A 107 -2.43 -15.74 17.51
CA ASP A 107 -2.45 -14.31 17.81
C ASP A 107 -3.61 -13.57 17.11
N VAL A 108 -3.96 -13.91 15.87
CA VAL A 108 -5.10 -13.32 15.13
C VAL A 108 -6.43 -14.04 15.41
N GLY A 109 -6.36 -15.28 15.92
CA GLY A 109 -7.54 -16.08 16.29
C GLY A 109 -8.45 -16.41 15.11
N ALA A 110 -9.75 -16.17 15.30
CA ALA A 110 -10.78 -16.36 14.27
C ALA A 110 -10.78 -15.27 13.18
N GLY A 111 -9.98 -14.22 13.37
CA GLY A 111 -9.88 -13.11 12.43
C GLY A 111 -9.32 -13.50 11.07
N GLY A 112 -9.64 -12.69 10.08
CA GLY A 112 -9.05 -12.77 8.76
C GLY A 112 -8.03 -11.68 8.52
N GLN A 113 -7.25 -11.82 7.47
CA GLN A 113 -6.05 -11.01 7.25
C GLN A 113 -5.78 -10.80 5.77
N LEU A 114 -5.33 -9.62 5.39
CA LEU A 114 -4.80 -9.28 4.07
C LEU A 114 -3.49 -8.51 4.28
N VAL A 115 -2.42 -8.92 3.62
CA VAL A 115 -1.13 -8.23 3.65
C VAL A 115 -0.68 -7.82 2.26
N LEU A 116 -0.15 -6.61 2.15
CA LEU A 116 0.19 -5.97 0.89
C LEU A 116 1.59 -5.36 0.98
N PRO A 117 2.56 -5.85 0.19
CA PRO A 117 3.86 -5.20 0.10
C PRO A 117 3.74 -3.84 -0.58
N VAL A 118 4.35 -2.82 0.03
CA VAL A 118 4.39 -1.46 -0.47
C VAL A 118 5.77 -1.18 -1.05
N PHE A 119 5.80 -0.76 -2.30
CA PHE A 119 7.03 -0.42 -3.01
C PHE A 119 7.10 1.06 -3.33
N ILE A 120 8.31 1.60 -3.27
CA ILE A 120 8.65 2.86 -3.94
C ILE A 120 9.57 2.54 -5.11
N ASN A 121 9.46 3.32 -6.17
CA ASN A 121 10.40 3.20 -7.28
C ASN A 121 11.58 4.14 -7.00
N GLU A 122 12.76 3.57 -6.85
CA GLU A 122 14.02 4.30 -6.78
C GLU A 122 14.81 3.91 -8.04
N GLY A 123 14.66 4.66 -9.15
CA GLY A 123 15.50 4.69 -10.37
C GLY A 123 15.98 3.36 -10.98
N ALA A 124 16.73 2.58 -10.23
CA ALA A 124 17.21 1.22 -10.50
C ALA A 124 16.17 0.10 -10.21
N GLY A 125 15.00 0.40 -9.62
CA GLY A 125 13.95 -0.60 -9.42
C GLY A 125 12.89 -0.23 -8.37
N ASN A 126 11.99 -1.18 -8.11
CA ASN A 126 11.03 -1.06 -7.01
C ASN A 126 11.69 -1.58 -5.71
N LYS A 127 11.81 -0.70 -4.71
CA LYS A 127 12.28 -1.00 -3.37
C LYS A 127 11.10 -1.21 -2.44
N LEU A 128 11.10 -2.32 -1.71
CA LEU A 128 10.13 -2.57 -0.65
C LEU A 128 10.38 -1.58 0.50
N VAL A 129 9.32 -0.94 0.97
CA VAL A 129 9.39 0.04 2.07
C VAL A 129 8.58 -0.36 3.29
N GLY A 130 7.71 -1.34 3.12
CA GLY A 130 6.94 -1.89 4.22
C GLY A 130 5.80 -2.77 3.74
N ILE A 131 5.04 -3.27 4.70
CA ILE A 131 3.87 -4.11 4.50
C ILE A 131 2.67 -3.41 5.13
N ILE A 132 1.62 -3.22 4.35
CA ILE A 132 0.30 -2.91 4.87
C ILE A 132 -0.34 -4.21 5.35
N GLU A 133 -0.89 -4.20 6.54
CA GLU A 133 -1.64 -5.32 7.11
C GLU A 133 -3.06 -4.85 7.46
N TYR A 134 -4.05 -5.53 6.91
CA TYR A 134 -5.45 -5.34 7.20
C TYR A 134 -6.00 -6.60 7.87
N ILE A 135 -6.57 -6.44 9.07
CA ILE A 135 -7.11 -7.52 9.90
C ILE A 135 -8.61 -7.27 10.11
N THR A 136 -9.40 -8.32 9.96
CA THR A 136 -10.84 -8.29 10.20
C THR A 136 -11.20 -9.19 11.37
N SER A 137 -12.21 -8.81 12.15
CA SER A 137 -12.70 -9.57 13.31
C SER A 137 -13.11 -11.00 12.94
N GLU A 138 -13.62 -11.18 11.71
CA GLU A 138 -13.97 -12.47 11.14
C GLU A 138 -13.30 -12.66 9.77
N ARG A 139 -13.08 -13.91 9.38
CA ARG A 139 -12.55 -14.24 8.04
C ARG A 139 -13.60 -13.96 6.97
N LYS A 140 -13.18 -13.28 5.90
CA LYS A 140 -13.96 -13.15 4.68
C LYS A 140 -13.73 -14.35 3.76
N GLU A 141 -14.69 -14.61 2.87
CA GLU A 141 -14.53 -15.59 1.78
C GLU A 141 -13.37 -15.20 0.85
N ASN A 142 -13.27 -13.89 0.55
CA ASN A 142 -12.17 -13.31 -0.21
C ASN A 142 -11.95 -11.84 0.21
N TYR A 143 -10.81 -11.28 -0.18
CA TYR A 143 -10.40 -9.90 0.07
C TYR A 143 -10.25 -9.10 -1.23
N ILE A 144 -10.90 -9.50 -2.33
CA ILE A 144 -10.68 -8.86 -3.64
C ILE A 144 -11.08 -7.38 -3.59
N GLN A 145 -12.25 -7.08 -3.04
CA GLN A 145 -12.73 -5.70 -2.91
C GLN A 145 -11.88 -4.86 -1.97
N ASP A 146 -11.35 -5.45 -0.89
CA ASP A 146 -10.47 -4.77 0.05
C ASP A 146 -9.11 -4.48 -0.60
N PHE A 147 -8.55 -5.47 -1.30
CA PHE A 147 -7.32 -5.35 -2.08
C PHE A 147 -7.47 -4.24 -3.13
N GLU A 148 -8.55 -4.27 -3.90
CA GLU A 148 -8.82 -3.25 -4.91
C GLU A 148 -8.97 -1.87 -4.28
N GLN A 149 -9.71 -1.72 -3.18
CA GLN A 149 -9.83 -0.42 -2.51
C GLN A 149 -8.49 0.10 -2.01
N ILE A 150 -7.68 -0.74 -1.37
CA ILE A 150 -6.35 -0.35 -0.90
C ILE A 150 -5.45 0.03 -2.10
N HIS A 151 -5.55 -0.71 -3.20
CA HIS A 151 -4.81 -0.43 -4.44
C HIS A 151 -5.33 0.83 -5.17
N ILE A 152 -6.64 1.10 -5.13
CA ILE A 152 -7.30 2.25 -5.76
C ILE A 152 -6.84 3.58 -5.13
N TYR A 153 -6.38 3.56 -3.88
CA TYR A 153 -5.75 4.73 -3.27
C TYR A 153 -4.36 5.04 -3.84
N CYS A 154 -3.73 4.09 -4.54
CA CYS A 154 -2.47 4.28 -5.26
C CYS A 154 -2.64 4.30 -6.79
N ARG A 155 -3.81 3.92 -7.32
CA ARG A 155 -4.07 3.73 -8.75
C ARG A 155 -5.51 4.07 -9.10
N PHE A 156 -5.75 4.66 -10.25
CA PHE A 156 -7.11 4.88 -10.74
C PHE A 156 -7.18 4.59 -12.23
N THR A 157 -8.38 4.30 -12.70
CA THR A 157 -8.65 4.06 -14.11
C THR A 157 -9.26 5.32 -14.69
N LEU A 158 -8.65 5.84 -15.75
CA LEU A 158 -9.28 6.83 -16.60
C LEU A 158 -9.73 6.15 -17.90
N PRO A 159 -10.94 6.43 -18.40
CA PRO A 159 -11.29 6.05 -19.76
C PRO A 159 -10.35 6.73 -20.76
N LEU A 160 -10.13 6.13 -21.92
CA LEU A 160 -9.30 6.73 -22.98
C LEU A 160 -9.87 8.07 -23.48
N SER A 161 -11.18 8.28 -23.32
CA SER A 161 -11.86 9.54 -23.60
C SER A 161 -11.79 10.55 -22.45
N ALA A 162 -11.07 10.26 -21.37
CA ALA A 162 -10.97 11.16 -20.23
C ALA A 162 -10.28 12.46 -20.61
N ARG A 163 -10.74 13.53 -19.97
CA ARG A 163 -10.13 14.85 -20.04
C ARG A 163 -9.19 15.09 -18.87
N PHE A 164 -8.37 16.12 -19.00
CA PHE A 164 -7.51 16.63 -17.94
C PHE A 164 -8.29 16.97 -16.66
N THR A 165 -9.52 17.46 -16.79
CA THR A 165 -10.40 17.70 -15.63
C THR A 165 -10.75 16.43 -14.87
N ASP A 166 -10.91 15.31 -15.57
CA ASP A 166 -11.25 14.02 -14.94
C ASP A 166 -10.04 13.47 -14.20
N LEU A 167 -8.85 13.59 -14.79
CA LEU A 167 -7.58 13.32 -14.13
C LEU A 167 -7.42 14.16 -12.85
N HIS A 168 -7.67 15.47 -12.93
CA HIS A 168 -7.62 16.37 -11.78
C HIS A 168 -8.63 15.98 -10.70
N ALA A 169 -9.86 15.61 -11.07
CA ALA A 169 -10.88 15.17 -10.12
C ALA A 169 -10.41 13.91 -9.37
N GLU A 170 -9.89 12.91 -10.08
CA GLU A 170 -9.36 11.68 -9.48
C GLU A 170 -8.16 11.97 -8.55
N VAL A 171 -7.27 12.88 -8.94
CA VAL A 171 -6.10 13.29 -8.14
C VAL A 171 -6.52 14.08 -6.90
N THR A 172 -7.38 15.10 -7.03
CA THR A 172 -7.84 15.91 -5.89
C THR A 172 -8.70 15.09 -4.93
N MET A 173 -9.59 14.22 -5.44
CA MET A 173 -10.31 13.25 -4.62
C MET A 173 -9.33 12.36 -3.85
N ARG A 174 -8.20 12.00 -4.46
CA ARG A 174 -7.15 11.17 -3.84
C ARG A 174 -6.30 11.89 -2.82
N PHE A 175 -6.00 13.16 -3.04
CA PHE A 175 -5.14 13.97 -2.18
C PHE A 175 -5.87 15.24 -1.75
N LYS A 176 -6.80 15.14 -0.78
CA LYS A 176 -7.64 16.29 -0.37
C LYS A 176 -6.84 17.53 0.06
N LYS A 177 -5.59 17.36 0.51
CA LYS A 177 -4.70 18.49 0.86
C LYS A 177 -4.40 19.38 -0.36
N LEU A 178 -4.52 18.87 -1.57
CA LEU A 178 -4.30 19.58 -2.82
C LEU A 178 -5.48 20.48 -3.23
N GLU A 179 -6.66 20.31 -2.64
CA GLU A 179 -7.85 21.09 -2.96
C GLU A 179 -7.63 22.61 -2.81
N HIS A 180 -6.67 22.99 -1.96
CA HIS A 180 -6.31 24.38 -1.68
C HIS A 180 -4.86 24.72 -2.09
N GLN A 181 -4.21 23.89 -2.91
CA GLN A 181 -2.83 24.09 -3.33
C GLN A 181 -2.69 24.02 -4.85
N ILE A 182 -1.73 24.76 -5.39
CA ILE A 182 -1.33 24.62 -6.78
C ILE A 182 -0.43 23.39 -6.89
N TYR A 183 -0.78 22.48 -7.79
CA TYR A 183 -0.03 21.25 -8.02
C TYR A 183 0.03 20.90 -9.50
N ARG A 184 1.05 20.12 -9.86
CA ARG A 184 1.25 19.56 -11.19
C ARG A 184 1.14 18.05 -11.15
N VAL A 185 0.55 17.48 -12.19
CA VAL A 185 0.61 16.04 -12.47
C VAL A 185 1.65 15.83 -13.57
N GLU A 186 2.58 14.91 -13.37
CA GLU A 186 3.71 14.68 -14.27
C GLU A 186 3.85 13.19 -14.59
N TYR A 187 4.46 12.86 -15.72
CA TYR A 187 4.80 11.49 -16.10
C TYR A 187 6.17 11.43 -16.78
N TYR A 188 6.74 10.24 -16.90
CA TYR A 188 7.93 10.03 -17.72
C TYR A 188 7.52 9.68 -19.15
N ASN A 189 7.99 10.47 -20.12
CA ASN A 189 7.77 10.20 -21.53
C ASN A 189 8.64 9.03 -22.03
N THR A 190 8.54 8.71 -23.32
CA THR A 190 9.34 7.65 -23.97
C THR A 190 10.85 7.88 -23.90
N GLU A 191 11.29 9.12 -23.73
CA GLU A 191 12.70 9.50 -23.62
C GLU A 191 13.21 9.47 -22.16
N GLY A 192 12.34 9.12 -21.20
CA GLY A 192 12.69 9.11 -19.78
C GLY A 192 12.72 10.51 -19.15
N ILE A 193 12.14 11.51 -19.82
CA ILE A 193 12.04 12.90 -19.36
C ILE A 193 10.73 13.08 -18.59
N ARG A 194 10.79 13.78 -17.45
CA ARG A 194 9.60 14.10 -16.64
C ARG A 194 8.88 15.31 -17.24
N ILE A 195 7.65 15.10 -17.69
CA ILE A 195 6.83 16.11 -18.37
C ILE A 195 5.52 16.33 -17.60
N SER A 196 5.09 17.58 -17.49
CA SER A 196 3.82 17.96 -16.88
C SER A 196 2.64 17.69 -17.82
N ILE A 197 1.57 17.13 -17.29
CA ILE A 197 0.26 17.06 -17.93
C ILE A 197 -0.49 18.32 -17.51
N SER A 198 -0.72 19.23 -18.46
CA SER A 198 -1.41 20.50 -18.19
C SER A 198 -2.63 20.76 -19.08
N SER A 199 -2.91 19.85 -20.03
CA SER A 199 -4.05 19.95 -20.94
C SER A 199 -4.55 18.58 -21.39
N ASP A 200 -5.70 18.56 -22.06
CA ASP A 200 -6.28 17.36 -22.68
C ASP A 200 -5.31 16.76 -23.71
N GLU A 201 -4.65 17.58 -24.52
CA GLU A 201 -3.65 17.13 -25.50
C GLU A 201 -2.47 16.43 -24.82
N ASN A 202 -1.96 16.97 -23.71
CA ASN A 202 -0.86 16.33 -22.98
C ASN A 202 -1.27 14.98 -22.40
N LEU A 203 -2.50 14.88 -21.90
CA LEU A 203 -3.05 13.62 -21.37
C LEU A 203 -3.19 12.57 -22.48
N GLN A 204 -3.66 12.97 -23.66
CA GLN A 204 -3.79 12.07 -24.80
C GLN A 204 -2.43 11.60 -25.33
N ILE A 205 -1.43 12.49 -25.39
CA ILE A 205 -0.04 12.11 -25.72
C ILE A 205 0.48 11.08 -24.70
N CYS A 206 0.31 11.35 -23.40
CA CYS A 206 0.70 10.44 -22.33
C CYS A 206 0.06 9.04 -22.47
N MET A 207 -1.24 8.98 -22.76
CA MET A 207 -1.97 7.72 -22.99
C MET A 207 -1.48 6.98 -24.24
N ALA A 208 -1.25 7.70 -25.33
CA ALA A 208 -0.75 7.13 -26.58
C ALA A 208 0.68 6.56 -26.43
N GLU A 209 1.57 7.30 -25.77
CA GLU A 209 2.93 6.85 -25.47
C GLU A 209 2.93 5.58 -24.61
N SER A 210 2.11 5.54 -23.56
CA SER A 210 1.96 4.36 -22.71
C SER A 210 1.45 3.15 -23.48
N SER A 211 0.43 3.36 -24.32
CA SER A 211 -0.16 2.30 -25.16
C SER A 211 0.85 1.75 -26.17
N SER A 212 1.67 2.61 -26.78
CA SER A 212 2.71 2.20 -27.75
C SER A 212 3.76 1.26 -27.15
N ARG A 213 4.00 1.36 -25.84
CA ARG A 213 4.93 0.49 -25.09
C ARG A 213 4.28 -0.80 -24.59
N GLY A 214 3.00 -1.02 -24.87
CA GLY A 214 2.22 -2.13 -24.31
C GLY A 214 2.07 -2.05 -22.79
N ALA A 215 2.23 -0.85 -22.20
CA ALA A 215 2.14 -0.68 -20.76
C ALA A 215 0.68 -0.78 -20.31
N LYS A 216 0.43 -1.57 -19.27
CA LYS A 216 -0.91 -1.74 -18.66
C LYS A 216 -1.25 -0.63 -17.65
N PHE A 217 -0.32 0.30 -17.41
CA PHE A 217 -0.44 1.35 -16.41
C PHE A 217 0.48 2.52 -16.75
N ILE A 218 0.00 3.73 -16.46
CA ILE A 218 0.77 4.97 -16.51
C ILE A 218 1.14 5.33 -15.09
N LYS A 219 2.44 5.55 -14.85
CA LYS A 219 2.89 6.08 -13.57
C LYS A 219 2.92 7.61 -13.65
N MET A 220 2.17 8.24 -12.74
CA MET A 220 2.10 9.69 -12.63
C MET A 220 2.66 10.14 -11.28
N PHE A 221 3.14 11.37 -11.24
CA PHE A 221 3.69 12.03 -10.06
C PHE A 221 2.90 13.29 -9.80
N VAL A 222 2.66 13.60 -8.54
CA VAL A 222 2.00 14.83 -8.14
C VAL A 222 3.00 15.66 -7.33
N SER A 223 3.26 16.87 -7.80
CA SER A 223 4.20 17.81 -7.19
C SER A 223 3.45 19.08 -6.81
N VAL A 224 3.59 19.53 -5.56
CA VAL A 224 3.04 20.82 -5.11
C VAL A 224 3.99 21.93 -5.55
N GLU A 225 3.45 23.01 -6.10
CA GLU A 225 4.21 24.24 -6.32
C GLU A 225 4.36 24.95 -4.97
N GLN A 226 5.59 25.01 -4.45
CA GLN A 226 5.87 25.92 -3.35
C GLN A 226 5.81 27.34 -3.91
N GLY A 227 4.84 28.13 -3.44
CA GLY A 227 4.86 29.57 -3.66
C GLY A 227 6.15 30.14 -3.07
N GLU A 228 6.80 31.01 -3.84
CA GLU A 228 7.94 31.82 -3.37
C GLU A 228 7.59 32.62 -2.09
#